data_AF-A0A535AV86-F1
#
_entry.id   AF-A0A535AV86-F1
#
_cell.length_a   1.000
_cell.length_b   1.000
_cell.length_c   1.000
_cell.angle_alpha   90.00
_cell.angle_beta   90.00
_cell.angle_gamma   90.00
#
_symmetry.space_group_name_H-M   'P 1'
#
loop_
_entity.id
_entity.type
_entity.pdbx_description
1 polymer ?
#
loop_
_entity_poly.entity_id
_entity_poly.type
_entity_poly.pdbx_seq_one_letter_code
_entity_poly.pdbx_strand_id
1 'polypeptide(L)'
;MSRLPAISRDKLSTENQAIWDRVMSGRSTGGPFGALIHVPRLAERIAAVETYFRSEGALAATDRELVILATAREMGAHFPWTRHEIRGREAGLRSDAVEALRVNKV
;
A
#
# COMPACT_ATOMS: atom_id res chain seq x y z
N MET A 1 9.11 6.39 10.60
CA MET A 1 7.90 7.00 11.18
C MET A 1 7.44 8.17 10.31
N SER A 2 6.18 8.59 10.41
CA SER A 2 5.66 9.73 9.62
C SER A 2 6.36 11.03 10.03
N ARG A 3 6.65 11.89 9.05
CA ARG A 3 7.17 13.25 9.26
C ARG A 3 6.06 14.30 9.31
N LEU A 4 4.83 13.91 9.02
CA LEU A 4 3.65 14.79 9.05
C LEU A 4 2.91 14.65 10.38
N PRO A 5 2.29 15.73 10.88
CA PRO A 5 1.42 15.68 12.05
C PRO A 5 0.29 14.67 11.84
N ALA A 6 -0.15 14.01 12.91
CA ALA A 6 -1.33 13.16 12.82
C ALA A 6 -2.57 14.02 12.51
N ILE A 7 -3.30 13.63 11.46
CA ILE A 7 -4.60 14.18 11.12
C ILE A 7 -5.69 13.25 11.65
N SER A 8 -6.78 13.82 12.12
CA SER A 8 -7.92 13.09 12.66
C SER A 8 -9.18 13.44 11.88
N ARG A 9 -10.05 12.44 11.70
CA ARG A 9 -11.29 12.52 10.91
C ARG A 9 -12.16 13.71 11.36
N ASP A 10 -12.32 13.91 12.66
CA ASP A 10 -13.13 14.96 13.28
C ASP A 10 -12.68 16.39 12.94
N LYS A 11 -11.42 16.58 12.54
CA LYS A 11 -10.87 17.89 12.16
C LYS A 11 -11.09 18.23 10.68
N LEU A 12 -11.69 17.32 9.91
CA LEU A 12 -11.99 17.53 8.50
C LEU A 12 -13.41 18.11 8.32
N SER A 13 -13.61 18.82 7.20
CA SER A 13 -14.96 19.18 6.75
C SER A 13 -15.80 17.92 6.50
N THR A 14 -17.13 18.04 6.58
CA THR A 14 -18.06 16.91 6.37
C THR A 14 -17.80 16.16 5.05
N GLU A 15 -17.53 16.89 3.96
CA GLU A 15 -17.16 16.28 2.66
C GLU A 15 -15.89 15.44 2.78
N ASN A 16 -14.84 15.99 3.41
CA ASN A 16 -13.57 15.30 3.58
C ASN A 16 -13.65 14.16 4.60
N GLN A 17 -14.58 14.19 5.56
CA GLN A 17 -14.88 13.06 6.44
C GLN A 17 -15.43 11.88 5.66
N ALA A 18 -16.34 12.11 4.71
CA ALA A 18 -16.85 11.04 3.87
C ALA A 18 -15.76 10.42 2.99
N ILE A 19 -14.83 11.23 2.47
CA ILE A 19 -13.64 10.73 1.75
C ILE A 19 -12.73 9.94 2.68
N TRP A 20 -12.48 10.45 3.89
CA TRP A 20 -11.70 9.74 4.91
C TRP A 20 -12.26 8.35 5.17
N ASP A 21 -13.56 8.23 5.38
CA ASP A 21 -14.19 6.93 5.69
C ASP A 21 -14.00 5.92 4.56
N ARG A 22 -14.13 6.35 3.30
CA ARG A 22 -13.89 5.49 2.14
C ARG A 22 -12.43 5.08 2.02
N VAL A 23 -11.51 6.04 2.11
CA VAL A 23 -10.07 5.80 1.89
C VAL A 23 -9.45 5.04 3.05
N MET A 24 -9.77 5.40 4.29
CA MET A 24 -9.13 4.82 5.48
C MET A 24 -9.79 3.51 5.93
N SER A 25 -10.91 3.10 5.33
CA SER A 25 -11.51 1.79 5.58
C SER A 25 -10.50 0.66 5.32
N GLY A 26 -10.25 -0.15 6.35
CA GLY A 26 -9.26 -1.23 6.31
C GLY A 26 -7.79 -0.79 6.23
N ARG A 27 -7.49 0.52 6.38
CA ARG A 27 -6.13 1.07 6.35
C ARG A 27 -5.72 1.64 7.71
N SER A 28 -4.43 1.58 8.01
CA SER A 28 -3.84 2.30 9.14
C SER A 28 -3.53 3.75 8.73
N THR A 29 -3.58 4.69 9.68
CA THR A 29 -3.02 6.05 9.51
C THR A 29 -1.48 6.06 9.39
N GLY A 30 -0.83 4.90 9.55
CA GLY A 30 0.57 4.70 9.17
C GLY A 30 0.73 4.32 7.69
N GLY A 31 1.81 4.78 7.06
CA GLY A 31 2.15 4.48 5.67
C GLY A 31 1.72 5.55 4.67
N PRO A 32 1.70 5.23 3.35
CA PRO A 32 1.45 6.21 2.29
C PRO A 32 0.11 6.94 2.43
N PHE A 33 -0.96 6.22 2.77
CA PHE A 33 -2.29 6.83 2.94
C PHE A 33 -2.39 7.74 4.15
N GLY A 34 -1.58 7.51 5.19
CA GLY A 34 -1.44 8.45 6.30
C GLY A 34 -0.91 9.81 5.88
N ALA A 35 -0.01 9.85 4.88
CA ALA A 35 0.47 11.10 4.30
C ALA A 35 -0.52 11.68 3.28
N LEU A 36 -1.08 10.84 2.40
CA LEU A 36 -2.00 11.29 1.35
C LEU A 36 -3.29 11.88 1.91
N ILE A 37 -3.77 11.43 3.07
CA ILE A 37 -5.04 11.87 3.64
C ILE A 37 -5.02 13.32 4.15
N HIS A 38 -3.84 13.96 4.21
CA HIS A 38 -3.74 15.42 4.32
C HIS A 38 -4.33 16.17 3.12
N VAL A 39 -4.48 15.48 1.98
CA VAL A 39 -5.16 15.98 0.77
C VAL A 39 -6.23 14.96 0.37
N PRO A 40 -7.41 14.93 1.03
CA PRO A 40 -8.39 13.84 0.91
C PRO A 40 -8.79 13.52 -0.54
N ARG A 41 -9.03 14.55 -1.35
CA ARG A 41 -9.37 14.38 -2.78
C ARG A 41 -8.27 13.72 -3.61
N LEU A 42 -7.00 13.90 -3.26
CA LEU A 42 -5.89 13.19 -3.89
C LEU A 42 -5.82 11.75 -3.38
N ALA A 43 -5.98 11.55 -2.07
CA ALA A 43 -6.00 10.23 -1.46
C ALA A 43 -7.07 9.32 -2.08
N GLU A 44 -8.26 9.85 -2.35
CA GLU A 44 -9.35 9.11 -3.01
C GLU A 44 -8.96 8.63 -4.42
N ARG A 45 -8.34 9.49 -5.22
CA ARG A 45 -7.89 9.14 -6.57
C ARG A 45 -6.80 8.07 -6.55
N ILE A 46 -5.83 8.20 -5.65
CA ILE A 46 -4.76 7.21 -5.48
C ILE A 46 -5.33 5.88 -4.95
N ALA A 47 -6.30 5.92 -4.04
CA ALA A 47 -6.98 4.71 -3.56
C ALA A 47 -7.72 3.97 -4.69
N ALA A 48 -8.34 4.69 -5.62
CA ALA A 48 -8.98 4.08 -6.78
C ALA A 48 -7.96 3.36 -7.68
N VAL A 49 -6.80 3.98 -7.95
CA VAL A 49 -5.71 3.34 -8.71
C VAL A 49 -5.17 2.10 -7.98
N GLU A 50 -4.96 2.19 -6.66
CA GLU A 50 -4.55 1.05 -5.84
C GLU A 50 -5.56 -0.10 -5.90
N THR A 51 -6.86 0.19 -5.78
CA THR A 51 -7.94 -0.81 -5.84
C THR A 51 -7.95 -1.54 -7.17
N TYR A 52 -7.80 -0.81 -8.28
CA TYR A 52 -7.73 -1.42 -9.61
C TYR A 52 -6.62 -2.49 -9.67
N PHE A 53 -5.38 -2.12 -9.33
CA PHE A 53 -4.27 -3.08 -9.37
C PHE A 53 -4.40 -4.20 -8.32
N ARG A 54 -5.12 -3.98 -7.22
CA ARG A 54 -5.33 -4.97 -6.15
C ARG A 54 -6.46 -5.96 -6.42
N SER A 55 -7.48 -5.60 -7.18
CA SER A 55 -8.69 -6.43 -7.24
C SER A 55 -9.25 -6.62 -8.65
N GLU A 56 -8.91 -5.74 -9.59
CA GLU A 56 -9.50 -5.71 -10.92
C GLU A 56 -8.48 -5.96 -12.04
N GLY A 57 -7.18 -5.81 -11.74
CA GLY A 57 -6.10 -6.08 -12.67
C GLY A 57 -5.96 -7.57 -13.03
N ALA A 58 -5.32 -7.85 -14.17
CA ALA A 58 -5.23 -9.19 -14.73
C ALA A 58 -4.22 -10.13 -14.04
N LEU A 59 -3.31 -9.60 -13.20
CA LEU A 59 -2.29 -10.40 -12.55
C LEU A 59 -2.88 -11.24 -11.41
N ALA A 60 -2.48 -12.51 -11.35
CA ALA A 60 -2.76 -13.36 -10.21
C ALA A 60 -2.15 -12.77 -8.92
N ALA A 61 -2.71 -13.10 -7.76
CA ALA A 61 -2.28 -12.53 -6.49
C ALA A 61 -0.77 -12.75 -6.22
N THR A 62 -0.25 -13.95 -6.52
CA THR A 62 1.17 -14.28 -6.39
C THR A 62 2.06 -13.41 -7.27
N ASP A 63 1.67 -13.21 -8.54
CA ASP A 63 2.46 -12.44 -9.51
C ASP A 63 2.47 -10.96 -9.16
N ARG A 64 1.33 -10.44 -8.72
CA ARG A 64 1.22 -9.06 -8.23
C ARG A 64 2.13 -8.82 -7.04
N GLU A 65 2.10 -9.70 -6.03
CA GLU A 65 2.94 -9.52 -4.84
C GLU A 65 4.43 -9.65 -5.18
N LEU A 66 4.81 -10.52 -6.12
CA LEU A 66 6.18 -10.63 -6.62
C LEU A 66 6.65 -9.32 -7.29
N VAL A 67 5.84 -8.74 -8.18
CA VAL A 67 6.14 -7.45 -8.84
C VAL A 67 6.27 -6.33 -7.81
N ILE A 68 5.39 -6.28 -6.80
CA ILE A 68 5.46 -5.26 -5.75
C ILE A 68 6.73 -5.43 -4.91
N LEU A 69 7.10 -6.65 -4.54
CA LEU A 69 8.32 -6.92 -3.78
C LEU A 69 9.58 -6.58 -4.57
N ALA A 70 9.62 -6.91 -5.87
CA ALA A 70 10.73 -6.55 -6.74
C ALA A 70 10.89 -5.02 -6.83
N THR A 71 9.78 -4.31 -7.04
CA THR A 71 9.75 -2.83 -7.07
C THR A 71 10.18 -2.24 -5.73
N ALA A 72 9.69 -2.78 -4.62
CA ALA A 72 10.04 -2.32 -3.28
C ALA A 72 11.53 -2.54 -2.99
N ARG A 73 12.11 -3.66 -3.45
CA ARG A 73 13.54 -3.94 -3.31
C ARG A 73 14.39 -2.93 -4.07
N GLU A 74 14.07 -2.72 -5.35
CA GLU A 74 14.79 -1.81 -6.26
C GLU A 74 14.77 -0.38 -5.72
N MET A 75 13.62 0.05 -5.19
CA MET A 75 13.45 1.39 -4.63
C MET A 75 13.97 1.54 -3.19
N GLY A 76 14.49 0.48 -2.56
CA GLY A 76 14.86 0.50 -1.14
C GLY A 76 13.68 0.80 -0.20
N ALA A 77 12.46 0.48 -0.62
CA ALA A 77 11.23 0.86 0.07
C ALA A 77 10.84 -0.18 1.14
N HIS A 78 11.36 -0.01 2.36
CA HIS A 78 11.14 -0.94 3.47
C HIS A 78 9.67 -1.10 3.90
N PHE A 79 8.89 -0.01 3.88
CA PHE A 79 7.47 -0.06 4.29
C PHE A 79 6.64 -0.99 3.38
N PRO A 80 6.61 -0.81 2.04
CA PRO A 80 5.88 -1.74 1.19
C PRO A 80 6.48 -3.15 1.25
N TRP A 81 7.80 -3.32 1.33
CA TRP A 81 8.40 -4.65 1.46
C TRP A 81 7.80 -5.45 2.63
N THR A 82 7.82 -4.90 3.84
CA THR A 82 7.36 -5.61 5.04
C THR A 82 5.89 -6.02 4.97
N ARG A 83 5.04 -5.19 4.35
CA ARG A 83 3.61 -5.45 4.21
C ARG A 83 3.31 -6.46 3.11
N HIS A 84 4.02 -6.36 2.00
CA HIS A 84 3.80 -7.20 0.83
C HIS A 84 4.50 -8.56 0.94
N GLU A 85 5.52 -8.70 1.79
CA GLU A 85 6.07 -10.02 2.11
C GLU A 85 5.03 -10.89 2.84
N ILE A 86 4.29 -10.32 3.79
CA ILE A 86 3.20 -11.02 4.50
C ILE A 86 2.11 -11.44 3.50
N ARG A 87 1.63 -10.50 2.69
CA ARG A 87 0.59 -10.76 1.67
C ARG A 87 1.04 -11.74 0.60
N GLY A 88 2.29 -11.64 0.16
CA GLY A 88 2.87 -12.60 -0.78
C GLY A 88 2.83 -14.01 -0.22
N ARG A 89 3.22 -14.20 1.04
CA ARG A 89 3.16 -15.52 1.70
C ARG A 89 1.72 -16.03 1.82
N GLU A 90 0.77 -15.18 2.21
CA GLU A 90 -0.66 -15.50 2.26
C GLU A 90 -1.22 -15.91 0.88
N ALA A 91 -0.73 -15.29 -0.19
CA ALA A 91 -1.09 -15.61 -1.56
C ALA A 91 -0.40 -16.88 -2.10
N GLY A 92 0.51 -17.50 -1.35
CA GLY A 92 1.26 -18.69 -1.77
C GLY A 92 2.55 -18.40 -2.55
N LEU A 93 3.08 -17.18 -2.46
CA LEU A 93 4.39 -16.85 -3.02
C LEU A 93 5.47 -17.70 -2.37
N ARG A 94 6.28 -18.37 -3.18
CA ARG A 94 7.31 -19.29 -2.69
C ARG A 94 8.41 -18.53 -1.94
N SER A 95 8.89 -19.11 -0.85
CA SER A 95 9.96 -18.53 -0.02
C SER A 95 11.27 -18.31 -0.78
N ASP A 96 11.60 -19.18 -1.75
CA ASP A 96 12.80 -19.05 -2.59
C ASP A 96 12.76 -17.79 -3.47
N ALA A 97 11.60 -17.43 -4.01
CA ALA A 97 11.41 -16.22 -4.81
C ALA A 97 11.59 -14.95 -3.97
N VAL A 98 11.02 -14.91 -2.76
CA VAL A 98 11.19 -13.78 -1.83
C VAL A 98 12.67 -13.62 -1.44
N GLU A 99 13.36 -14.73 -1.22
CA GLU A 99 14.79 -14.70 -0.88
C GLU A 99 15.65 -14.24 -2.05
N ALA A 100 15.35 -14.68 -3.28
CA ALA A 100 16.04 -14.22 -4.48
C ALA A 100 15.99 -12.69 -4.64
N LEU A 101 14.81 -12.09 -4.41
CA LEU A 101 14.64 -10.64 -4.39
C LEU A 101 15.45 -9.98 -3.26
N ARG A 102 15.45 -10.57 -2.05
CA ARG A 102 16.18 -10.01 -0.90
C ARG A 102 17.68 -9.91 -1.17
N VAL A 103 18.28 -10.96 -1.72
CA VAL A 103 19.73 -11.00 -2.01
C VAL A 103 20.12 -10.26 -3.28
N ASN A 104 19.16 -9.69 -4.01
CA ASN A 104 19.36 -8.98 -5.28
C ASN A 104 20.12 -9.81 -6.33
N LYS A 105 19.82 -11.11 -6.40
CA LYS A 105 20.30 -11.97 -7.48
C LYS A 105 19.28 -11.90 -8.61
N VAL A 106 19.34 -10.84 -9.41
CA VAL A 106 18.73 -10.81 -10.75
C VAL A 106 19.83 -11.11 -11.75
#